data_AF-A0A924LKT6-F1
#
_entry.id   AF-A0A924LKT6-F1
#
_cell.length_a   1.000
_cell.length_b   1.000
_cell.length_c   1.000
_cell.angle_alpha   90.00
_cell.angle_beta   90.00
_cell.angle_gamma   90.00
#
_symmetry.space_group_name_H-M   'P 1'
#
loop_
_entity.id
_entity.type
_entity.pdbx_description
1 polymer ?
#
loop_
_entity_poly.entity_id
_entity_poly.type
_entity_poly.pdbx_seq_one_letter_code
_entity_poly.pdbx_strand_id
1 'polypeptide(L)'
;MSEQQPESPTPVEPDVTQEPAATPEPVAAEPEQAPEPEPKPVPRPSPAMIPRRPAAAPSMPVLPTPSADALAFGRVDDEGTVFVRTADGERAVGSYPGASADEALAYFARKYDEIVGQVALFEQRLTVADVPVSEVDSTLAKLRTASTDPDAVGDLEALTARVAALTPIATARKAEADAARNRA
;
A
#
# COMPACT_ATOMS: atom_id res chain seq x y z
N MET A 1 -31.06 6.87 57.18
CA MET A 1 -30.82 6.27 55.87
C MET A 1 -29.33 6.06 55.76
N SER A 2 -28.96 4.79 55.64
CA SER A 2 -27.59 4.28 55.78
C SER A 2 -26.66 4.79 54.70
N GLU A 3 -25.44 5.14 55.13
CA GLU A 3 -24.24 5.16 54.30
C GLU A 3 -24.11 3.86 53.52
N GLN A 4 -23.92 3.98 52.21
CA GLN A 4 -23.51 2.90 51.33
C GLN A 4 -22.50 3.48 50.34
N GLN A 5 -21.23 3.43 50.73
CA GLN A 5 -20.18 3.02 49.78
C GLN A 5 -20.46 1.54 49.45
N PRO A 6 -20.30 1.12 48.19
CA PRO A 6 -19.01 0.54 47.83
C PRO A 6 -18.51 0.85 46.40
N GLU A 7 -17.18 0.89 46.31
CA GLU A 7 -16.35 0.15 45.35
C GLU A 7 -16.29 0.59 43.87
N SER A 8 -15.10 1.08 43.54
CA SER A 8 -14.46 1.11 42.23
C SER A 8 -14.70 -0.18 41.43
N PRO A 9 -15.14 -0.14 40.17
CA PRO A 9 -14.86 -1.23 39.26
C PRO A 9 -13.39 -1.12 38.83
N THR A 10 -12.56 -1.91 39.49
CA THR A 10 -11.22 -2.30 39.02
C THR A 10 -11.35 -2.85 37.59
N PRO A 11 -10.62 -2.31 36.60
CA PRO A 11 -10.48 -2.95 35.30
C PRO A 11 -9.85 -4.33 35.48
N VAL A 12 -10.51 -5.33 34.93
CA VAL A 12 -10.00 -6.68 34.71
C VAL A 12 -8.64 -6.65 34.00
N GLU A 13 -7.59 -6.99 34.73
CA GLU A 13 -6.33 -7.49 34.17
C GLU A 13 -6.61 -8.81 33.42
N PRO A 14 -6.18 -8.98 32.16
CA PRO A 14 -5.88 -10.30 31.65
C PRO A 14 -4.54 -10.73 32.27
N ASP A 15 -4.62 -11.67 33.21
CA ASP A 15 -3.51 -12.50 33.65
C ASP A 15 -2.93 -13.22 32.43
N VAL A 16 -1.86 -12.67 31.87
CA VAL A 16 -0.94 -13.40 31.00
C VAL A 16 0.04 -14.08 31.94
N THR A 17 -0.31 -15.27 32.41
CA THR A 17 0.67 -16.21 32.97
C THR A 17 1.66 -16.57 31.86
N GLN A 18 2.76 -15.84 31.78
CA GLN A 18 4.04 -16.29 31.23
C GLN A 18 5.05 -16.29 32.37
N GLU A 19 5.51 -17.47 32.78
CA GLU A 19 6.79 -17.61 33.46
C GLU A 19 7.50 -18.90 33.00
N PRO A 20 8.83 -18.88 32.79
CA PRO A 20 9.56 -19.79 31.93
C PRO A 20 10.27 -20.90 32.72
N ALA A 21 10.67 -21.97 32.03
CA ALA A 21 11.83 -22.75 32.42
C ALA A 21 12.34 -23.65 31.27
N ALA A 22 13.57 -23.35 30.85
CA ALA A 22 14.67 -24.29 30.70
C ALA A 22 14.54 -25.47 29.69
N THR A 23 15.32 -25.37 28.61
CA THR A 23 16.56 -26.17 28.37
C THR A 23 16.76 -26.46 26.87
N PRO A 24 18.00 -26.38 26.36
CA PRO A 24 18.34 -26.43 24.95
C PRO A 24 18.66 -27.86 24.48
N GLU A 25 19.11 -27.95 23.22
CA GLU A 25 19.56 -29.15 22.45
C GLU A 25 18.48 -29.79 21.57
N PRO A 26 18.72 -29.72 20.25
CA PRO A 26 19.12 -30.94 19.57
C PRO A 26 20.56 -30.79 19.08
N VAL A 27 21.45 -31.57 19.66
CA VAL A 27 22.77 -31.85 19.08
C VAL A 27 22.67 -33.13 18.26
N ALA A 28 23.42 -33.14 17.16
CA ALA A 28 23.80 -34.26 16.29
C ALA A 28 22.72 -34.69 15.28
N ALA A 29 23.01 -34.78 13.98
CA ALA A 29 24.27 -35.28 13.44
C ALA A 29 24.82 -34.43 12.29
N GLU A 30 26.09 -34.05 12.49
CA GLU A 30 27.08 -33.66 11.50
C GLU A 30 27.30 -34.82 10.48
N PRO A 31 27.75 -34.51 9.25
CA PRO A 31 27.65 -35.38 8.09
C PRO A 31 28.82 -36.35 8.03
N GLU A 32 28.51 -37.63 7.81
CA GLU A 32 29.52 -38.64 7.54
C GLU A 32 29.10 -39.45 6.32
N GLN A 33 29.46 -38.97 5.13
CA GLN A 33 29.64 -39.81 3.95
C GLN A 33 30.82 -39.31 3.12
N ALA A 34 31.99 -39.87 3.41
CA ALA A 34 33.07 -40.11 2.48
C ALA A 34 33.46 -41.59 2.67
N PRO A 35 33.84 -42.37 1.63
CA PRO A 35 34.90 -42.01 0.70
C PRO A 35 34.67 -42.37 -0.78
N GLU A 36 35.55 -41.76 -1.57
CA GLU A 36 35.83 -41.80 -3.01
C GLU A 36 35.90 -43.19 -3.67
N PRO A 37 35.54 -43.30 -4.97
CA PRO A 37 36.58 -43.66 -5.94
C PRO A 37 36.60 -42.78 -7.20
N GLU A 38 37.74 -42.12 -7.47
CA GLU A 38 38.17 -41.62 -8.79
C GLU A 38 38.66 -42.79 -9.70
N PRO A 39 39.08 -42.57 -10.97
CA PRO A 39 38.42 -41.90 -12.11
C PRO A 39 38.52 -42.75 -13.40
N LYS A 40 37.78 -42.42 -14.47
CA LYS A 40 38.22 -42.70 -15.86
C LYS A 40 37.93 -41.52 -16.80
N PRO A 41 38.88 -41.10 -17.65
CA PRO A 41 38.79 -39.88 -18.43
C PRO A 41 37.99 -40.14 -19.71
N VAL A 42 37.03 -39.27 -20.02
CA VAL A 42 36.53 -39.14 -21.39
C VAL A 42 36.75 -37.70 -21.84
N PRO A 43 37.48 -37.47 -22.95
CA PRO A 43 37.67 -36.13 -23.48
C PRO A 43 36.34 -35.70 -24.11
N ARG A 44 35.65 -34.75 -23.47
CA ARG A 44 34.56 -34.04 -24.14
C ARG A 44 35.09 -32.69 -24.62
N PRO A 45 35.04 -32.42 -25.95
CA PRO A 45 35.49 -31.16 -26.51
C PRO A 45 34.62 -30.04 -25.95
N SER A 46 35.25 -28.96 -25.51
CA SER A 46 34.60 -27.76 -25.02
C SER A 46 33.85 -27.05 -26.16
N PRO A 47 32.61 -26.58 -25.91
CA PRO A 47 32.16 -25.40 -26.61
C PRO A 47 31.58 -24.36 -25.66
N ALA A 48 31.96 -23.12 -25.95
CA ALA A 48 31.30 -21.86 -25.60
C ALA A 48 31.43 -21.37 -24.14
N MET A 49 32.32 -20.40 -23.98
CA MET A 49 32.23 -19.37 -22.95
C MET A 49 30.82 -18.78 -22.95
N ILE A 50 30.11 -18.93 -21.83
CA ILE A 50 28.95 -18.09 -21.53
C ILE A 50 29.53 -16.71 -21.19
N PRO A 51 29.18 -15.63 -21.90
CA PRO A 51 29.56 -14.30 -21.43
C PRO A 51 28.94 -14.10 -20.05
N ARG A 52 29.79 -13.91 -19.04
CA ARG A 52 29.35 -13.47 -17.71
C ARG A 52 28.56 -12.19 -17.91
N ARG A 53 27.24 -12.29 -17.73
CA ARG A 53 26.37 -11.12 -17.52
C ARG A 53 27.02 -10.28 -16.42
N PRO A 54 27.22 -8.96 -16.59
CA PRO A 54 27.77 -8.16 -15.50
C PRO A 54 26.86 -8.33 -14.28
N ALA A 55 27.46 -8.67 -13.15
CA ALA A 55 26.76 -8.71 -11.88
C ALA A 55 26.16 -7.32 -11.66
N ALA A 56 24.82 -7.24 -11.66
CA ALA A 56 24.13 -6.07 -11.19
C ALA A 56 24.62 -5.82 -9.76
N ALA A 57 25.24 -4.66 -9.55
CA ALA A 57 25.63 -4.20 -8.23
C ALA A 57 24.41 -4.28 -7.29
N PRO A 58 24.60 -4.55 -5.98
CA PRO A 58 23.51 -4.47 -5.02
C PRO A 58 22.95 -3.05 -5.07
N SER A 59 21.70 -2.91 -5.53
CA SER A 59 20.95 -1.66 -5.45
C SER A 59 20.94 -1.22 -3.99
N MET A 60 21.64 -0.13 -3.68
CA MET A 60 21.37 0.58 -2.44
C MET A 60 19.87 0.87 -2.39
N PRO A 61 19.20 0.78 -1.22
CA PRO A 61 17.83 1.26 -1.10
C PRO A 61 17.89 2.76 -1.41
N VAL A 62 17.47 3.12 -2.62
CA VAL A 62 17.20 4.51 -2.98
C VAL A 62 16.14 4.97 -1.98
N LEU A 63 16.54 5.89 -1.10
CA LEU A 63 15.59 6.62 -0.27
C LEU A 63 14.53 7.19 -1.22
N PRO A 64 13.22 7.01 -0.93
CA PRO A 64 12.18 7.43 -1.84
C PRO A 64 12.28 8.94 -2.01
N THR A 65 12.65 9.41 -3.20
CA THR A 65 12.57 10.83 -3.52
C THR A 65 11.10 11.23 -3.40
N PRO A 66 10.75 12.23 -2.58
CA PRO A 66 9.38 12.73 -2.55
C PRO A 66 9.03 13.22 -3.96
N SER A 67 7.89 12.78 -4.48
CA SER A 67 7.39 13.29 -5.76
C SER A 67 7.30 14.82 -5.69
N ALA A 68 7.63 15.52 -6.77
CA ALA A 68 7.62 16.98 -6.79
C ALA A 68 6.28 17.58 -6.31
N ASP A 69 5.18 16.87 -6.58
CA ASP A 69 3.83 17.21 -6.11
C ASP A 69 3.69 17.11 -4.58
N ALA A 70 4.35 16.15 -3.93
CA ALA A 70 4.35 16.01 -2.47
C ALA A 70 5.00 17.21 -1.79
N LEU A 71 6.08 17.75 -2.36
CA LEU A 71 6.75 18.95 -1.87
C LEU A 71 5.99 20.24 -2.24
N ALA A 72 5.26 20.24 -3.36
CA ALA A 72 4.49 21.40 -3.81
C ALA A 72 3.18 21.58 -3.03
N PHE A 73 2.52 20.48 -2.66
CA PHE A 73 1.23 20.49 -1.98
C PHE A 73 1.32 20.08 -0.51
N GLY A 74 2.43 19.50 -0.06
CA GLY A 74 2.61 19.03 1.32
C GLY A 74 3.48 19.93 2.18
N ARG A 75 3.08 20.07 3.44
CA ARG A 75 3.90 20.63 4.52
C ARG A 75 3.89 19.69 5.72
N VAL A 76 4.99 19.66 6.46
CA VAL A 76 5.07 18.94 7.74
C VAL A 76 5.48 19.93 8.80
N ASP A 77 4.80 19.89 9.93
CA ASP A 77 5.13 20.68 11.11
C ASP A 77 6.21 19.99 11.96
N ASP A 78 6.85 20.72 12.89
CA ASP A 78 7.89 20.21 13.78
C ASP A 78 7.42 19.03 14.65
N GLU A 79 6.11 18.90 14.87
CA GLU A 79 5.50 17.78 15.59
C GLU A 79 5.32 16.51 14.72
N GLY A 80 5.66 16.56 13.43
CA GLY A 80 5.48 15.45 12.48
C GLY A 80 4.05 15.32 11.92
N THR A 81 3.24 16.38 12.08
CA THR A 81 1.90 16.48 11.50
C THR A 81 2.00 16.97 10.06
N VAL A 82 1.36 16.23 9.15
CA VAL A 82 1.38 16.50 7.72
C VAL A 82 0.12 17.24 7.31
N PHE A 83 0.32 18.33 6.58
CA PHE A 83 -0.69 19.21 6.04
C PHE A 83 -0.67 19.19 4.51
N VAL A 84 -1.85 19.22 3.91
CA VAL A 84 -2.03 19.41 2.48
C VAL A 84 -2.54 20.81 2.21
N ARG A 85 -1.91 21.49 1.25
CA ARG A 85 -2.34 22.78 0.74
C ARG A 85 -3.22 22.55 -0.47
N THR A 86 -4.50 22.88 -0.31
CA THR A 86 -5.50 22.88 -1.38
C THR A 86 -5.92 24.30 -1.74
N ALA A 87 -6.66 24.48 -2.83
CA ALA A 87 -7.23 25.77 -3.20
C ALA A 87 -8.21 26.33 -2.14
N ASP A 88 -8.82 25.43 -1.35
CA ASP A 88 -9.79 25.75 -0.28
C ASP A 88 -9.10 26.10 1.05
N GLY A 89 -7.80 25.81 1.17
CA GLY A 89 -7.00 26.09 2.36
C GLY A 89 -6.06 24.94 2.74
N GLU A 90 -5.45 25.08 3.91
CA GLU A 90 -4.55 24.09 4.51
C GLU A 90 -5.36 23.11 5.38
N ARG A 91 -5.19 21.80 5.15
CA ARG A 91 -5.88 20.75 5.90
C ARG A 91 -4.87 19.78 6.51
N ALA A 92 -5.10 19.40 7.76
CA ALA A 92 -4.31 18.34 8.41
C ALA A 92 -4.74 16.98 7.86
N VAL A 93 -3.79 16.24 7.33
CA VAL A 93 -4.00 14.92 6.70
C VAL A 93 -3.79 13.80 7.71
N GLY A 94 -2.83 13.98 8.60
CA GLY A 94 -2.48 13.00 9.62
C GLY A 94 -1.07 13.25 10.14
N SER A 95 -0.67 12.51 11.16
CA SER A 95 0.65 12.64 11.78
C SER A 95 1.40 11.32 11.68
N TYR A 96 2.69 11.39 11.35
CA TYR A 96 3.57 10.22 11.34
C TYR A 96 4.74 10.45 12.30
N PRO A 97 4.54 10.20 13.60
CA PRO A 97 5.57 10.45 14.60
C PRO A 97 6.76 9.52 14.40
N GLY A 98 7.97 10.06 14.55
CA GLY A 98 9.21 9.29 14.52
C GLY A 98 9.81 9.05 13.13
N ALA A 99 9.24 9.61 12.07
CA ALA A 99 9.92 9.70 10.77
C ALA A 99 10.33 11.13 10.43
N SER A 100 11.25 11.26 9.49
CA SER A 100 11.66 12.56 8.96
C SER A 100 10.51 13.21 8.17
N ALA A 101 10.47 14.54 8.09
CA ALA A 101 9.46 15.26 7.30
C ALA A 101 9.37 14.76 5.86
N ASP A 102 10.52 14.46 5.25
CA ASP A 102 10.62 13.91 3.89
C ASP A 102 9.97 12.52 3.77
N GLU A 103 10.18 11.65 4.77
CA GLU A 103 9.60 10.30 4.82
C GLU A 103 8.09 10.33 5.03
N ALA A 104 7.62 11.22 5.91
CA ALA A 104 6.19 11.43 6.12
C ALA A 104 5.52 11.90 4.81
N LEU A 105 6.10 12.89 4.13
CA LEU A 105 5.60 13.36 2.83
C LEU A 105 5.60 12.26 1.78
N ALA A 106 6.68 11.48 1.68
CA ALA A 106 6.77 10.37 0.74
C ALA A 106 5.71 9.29 1.00
N TYR A 107 5.41 9.00 2.26
CA TYR A 107 4.36 8.06 2.64
C TYR A 107 2.97 8.53 2.17
N PHE A 108 2.60 9.78 2.49
CA PHE A 108 1.31 10.34 2.10
C PHE A 108 1.20 10.59 0.59
N ALA A 109 2.31 10.85 -0.10
CA ALA A 109 2.36 10.96 -1.55
C ALA A 109 2.11 9.60 -2.23
N ARG A 110 2.60 8.51 -1.66
CA ARG A 110 2.25 7.16 -2.16
C ARG A 110 0.78 6.85 -2.00
N LYS A 111 0.19 7.24 -0.86
CA LYS A 111 -1.26 7.06 -0.66
C LYS A 111 -2.07 7.82 -1.73
N TYR A 112 -1.59 8.99 -2.15
CA TYR A 112 -2.20 9.72 -3.28
C TYR A 112 -2.08 8.93 -4.59
N ASP A 113 -0.88 8.43 -4.91
CA ASP A 113 -0.63 7.65 -6.12
C ASP A 113 -1.46 6.35 -6.16
N GLU A 114 -1.69 5.70 -5.01
CA GLU A 114 -2.58 4.55 -4.89
C GLU A 114 -4.02 4.91 -5.31
N ILE A 115 -4.55 6.05 -4.84
CA ILE A 115 -5.91 6.49 -5.20
C ILE A 115 -5.96 6.87 -6.68
N VAL A 116 -4.95 7.59 -7.19
CA VAL A 116 -4.84 7.92 -8.62
C VAL A 116 -4.79 6.65 -9.48
N GLY A 117 -4.04 5.64 -9.05
CA GLY A 117 -3.97 4.34 -9.71
C GLY A 117 -5.30 3.60 -9.70
N GLN A 118 -6.05 3.66 -8.60
CA GLN A 118 -7.41 3.10 -8.53
C GLN A 118 -8.38 3.81 -9.49
N VAL A 119 -8.32 5.14 -9.56
CA VAL A 119 -9.12 5.94 -10.51
C VAL A 119 -8.75 5.58 -11.95
N ALA A 120 -7.47 5.53 -12.28
CA ALA A 120 -6.98 5.18 -13.61
C ALA A 120 -7.35 3.74 -14.02
N LEU A 121 -7.29 2.80 -13.09
CA LEU A 121 -7.72 1.42 -13.33
C LEU A 121 -9.24 1.35 -13.57
N PHE A 122 -10.03 2.13 -12.82
CA PHE A 122 -11.47 2.21 -13.06
C PHE A 122 -11.81 2.85 -14.42
N GLU A 123 -11.08 3.90 -14.82
CA GLU A 123 -11.16 4.50 -16.17
C GLU A 123 -10.91 3.48 -17.28
N GLN A 124 -9.81 2.72 -17.16
CA GLN A 124 -9.45 1.69 -18.12
C GLN A 124 -10.48 0.58 -18.15
N ARG A 125 -10.96 0.16 -16.97
CA ARG A 125 -12.02 -0.85 -16.88
C ARG A 125 -13.28 -0.34 -17.58
N LEU A 126 -13.78 0.87 -17.29
CA LEU A 126 -14.95 1.43 -18.00
C LEU A 126 -14.78 1.49 -19.52
N THR A 127 -13.55 1.63 -20.01
CA THR A 127 -13.26 1.72 -21.45
C THR A 127 -13.17 0.34 -22.12
N VAL A 128 -12.39 -0.59 -21.53
CA VAL A 128 -11.97 -1.86 -22.15
C VAL A 128 -12.72 -3.07 -21.59
N ALA A 129 -13.06 -3.05 -20.30
CA ALA A 129 -13.74 -4.15 -19.61
C ALA A 129 -15.22 -3.82 -19.40
N ASP A 130 -16.14 -4.70 -19.80
CA ASP A 130 -17.54 -4.51 -19.46
C ASP A 130 -17.72 -4.73 -17.95
N VAL A 131 -17.65 -3.65 -17.16
CA VAL A 131 -17.86 -3.69 -15.71
C VAL A 131 -19.36 -3.76 -15.46
N PRO A 132 -19.85 -4.70 -14.64
CA PRO A 132 -21.26 -4.76 -14.31
C PRO A 132 -21.70 -3.47 -13.63
N VAL A 133 -22.87 -2.95 -14.05
CA VAL A 133 -23.45 -1.69 -13.54
C VAL A 133 -23.47 -1.61 -12.02
N SER A 134 -23.74 -2.74 -11.35
CA SER A 134 -23.76 -2.83 -9.88
C SER A 134 -22.39 -2.53 -9.23
N GLU A 135 -21.29 -2.83 -9.91
CA GLU A 135 -19.93 -2.52 -9.42
C GLU A 135 -19.48 -1.10 -9.80
N VAL A 136 -20.01 -0.54 -10.89
CA VAL A 136 -19.70 0.84 -11.32
C VAL A 136 -20.11 1.84 -10.24
N ASP A 137 -21.35 1.75 -9.76
CA ASP A 137 -21.90 2.64 -8.71
C ASP A 137 -21.11 2.49 -7.40
N SER A 138 -20.85 1.25 -6.99
CA SER A 138 -20.13 0.93 -5.75
C SER A 138 -18.68 1.42 -5.77
N THR A 139 -17.99 1.27 -6.91
CA THR A 139 -16.60 1.72 -7.07
C THR A 139 -16.54 3.24 -7.14
N LEU A 140 -17.44 3.88 -7.90
CA LEU A 140 -17.50 5.33 -8.00
C LEU A 140 -17.79 5.97 -6.62
N ALA A 141 -18.70 5.40 -5.83
CA ALA A 141 -18.98 5.86 -4.48
C ALA A 141 -17.73 5.77 -3.58
N LYS A 142 -17.02 4.64 -3.60
CA LYS A 142 -15.76 4.46 -2.85
C LYS A 142 -14.70 5.48 -3.27
N LEU A 143 -14.50 5.66 -4.57
CA LEU A 143 -13.53 6.64 -5.11
C LEU A 143 -13.90 8.07 -4.73
N ARG A 144 -15.20 8.41 -4.73
CA ARG A 144 -15.68 9.72 -4.29
C ARG A 144 -15.44 9.96 -2.81
N THR A 145 -15.72 8.98 -1.96
CA THR A 145 -15.41 9.06 -0.52
C THR A 145 -13.91 9.20 -0.30
N ALA A 146 -13.10 8.36 -0.96
CA ALA A 146 -11.64 8.41 -0.88
C ALA A 146 -11.04 9.73 -1.39
N SER A 147 -11.70 10.41 -2.33
CA SER A 147 -11.27 11.71 -2.87
C SER A 147 -11.78 12.91 -2.06
N THR A 148 -12.82 12.74 -1.24
CA THR A 148 -13.41 13.84 -0.44
C THR A 148 -12.61 14.10 0.83
N ASP A 149 -12.14 13.04 1.47
CA ASP A 149 -11.29 13.10 2.66
C ASP A 149 -10.08 12.16 2.49
N PRO A 150 -9.16 12.47 1.57
CA PRO A 150 -7.98 11.66 1.37
C PRO A 150 -6.98 11.94 2.50
N ASP A 151 -6.57 10.90 3.24
CA ASP A 151 -5.33 10.99 4.03
C ASP A 151 -4.11 10.93 3.09
N ALA A 152 -4.00 11.85 2.13
CA ALA A 152 -2.95 11.86 1.14
C ALA A 152 -2.51 13.29 0.79
N VAL A 153 -1.26 13.43 0.37
CA VAL A 153 -0.66 14.71 -0.01
C VAL A 153 -0.43 14.73 -1.52
N GLY A 154 -1.07 15.67 -2.21
CA GLY A 154 -0.94 15.82 -3.66
C GLY A 154 -1.99 16.80 -4.22
N ASP A 155 -2.19 16.73 -5.53
CA ASP A 155 -3.20 17.54 -6.22
C ASP A 155 -4.60 16.93 -6.05
N LEU A 156 -5.27 17.30 -4.95
CA LEU A 156 -6.61 16.82 -4.62
C LEU A 156 -7.69 17.39 -5.55
N GLU A 157 -7.44 18.56 -6.15
CA GLU A 157 -8.37 19.17 -7.10
C GLU A 157 -8.39 18.35 -8.39
N ALA A 158 -7.21 18.04 -8.93
CA ALA A 158 -7.08 17.19 -10.11
C ALA A 158 -7.70 15.81 -9.90
N LEU A 159 -7.52 15.21 -8.71
CA LEU A 159 -8.14 13.93 -8.37
C LEU A 159 -9.68 14.02 -8.36
N THR A 160 -10.21 15.05 -7.69
CA THR A 160 -11.67 15.29 -7.64
C THR A 160 -12.24 15.56 -9.04
N ALA A 161 -11.54 16.33 -9.86
CA ALA A 161 -11.93 16.62 -11.24
C ALA A 161 -11.96 15.35 -12.10
N ARG A 162 -10.98 14.45 -11.95
CA ARG A 162 -10.97 13.14 -12.62
C ARG A 162 -12.15 12.28 -12.20
N VAL A 163 -12.42 12.16 -10.90
CA VAL A 163 -13.59 11.40 -10.41
C VAL A 163 -14.91 12.01 -10.89
N ALA A 164 -15.01 13.33 -10.95
CA ALA A 164 -16.17 14.02 -11.51
C ALA A 164 -16.33 13.72 -13.01
N ALA A 165 -15.25 13.70 -13.79
CA ALA A 165 -15.24 13.35 -15.21
C ALA A 165 -15.67 11.89 -15.48
N LEU A 166 -15.49 11.00 -14.49
CA LEU A 166 -15.92 9.60 -14.59
C LEU A 166 -17.40 9.38 -14.38
N THR A 167 -18.05 10.29 -13.65
CA THR A 167 -19.49 10.21 -13.38
C THR A 167 -20.35 10.14 -14.66
N PRO A 168 -20.19 11.01 -15.67
CA PRO A 168 -20.97 10.92 -16.90
C PRO A 168 -20.66 9.66 -17.71
N ILE A 169 -19.41 9.19 -17.72
CA ILE A 169 -18.99 7.97 -18.43
C ILE A 169 -19.65 6.74 -17.80
N ALA A 170 -19.62 6.65 -16.47
CA ALA A 170 -20.30 5.62 -15.70
C ALA A 170 -21.82 5.62 -15.95
N THR A 171 -22.44 6.81 -16.02
CA THR A 171 -23.88 6.96 -16.27
C THR A 171 -24.28 6.53 -17.68
N ALA A 172 -23.46 6.87 -18.69
CA ALA A 172 -23.67 6.43 -20.06
C ALA A 172 -23.60 4.90 -20.17
N ARG A 173 -22.57 4.29 -19.59
CA ARG A 173 -22.41 2.83 -19.55
C ARG A 173 -23.57 2.12 -18.84
N LYS A 174 -24.06 2.70 -17.75
CA LYS A 174 -25.24 2.22 -17.04
C LYS A 174 -26.48 2.23 -17.93
N ALA A 175 -26.73 3.32 -18.64
CA ALA A 175 -27.87 3.40 -19.56
C ALA A 175 -27.80 2.37 -20.69
N GLU A 176 -26.61 2.13 -21.24
CA GLU A 176 -26.39 1.11 -22.28
C GLU A 176 -26.64 -0.32 -21.76
N ALA A 177 -26.11 -0.62 -20.57
CA ALA A 177 -26.28 -1.93 -19.95
C ALA A 177 -27.72 -2.20 -19.49
N ASP A 178 -28.44 -1.21 -18.95
CA ASP A 178 -29.87 -1.32 -18.62
C ASP A 178 -30.70 -1.56 -19.89
N ALA A 179 -30.41 -0.84 -20.97
CA ALA A 179 -31.08 -1.01 -22.25
C ALA A 179 -30.78 -2.36 -22.91
N ALA A 180 -29.61 -2.96 -22.67
CA ALA A 180 -29.29 -4.33 -23.08
C ALA A 180 -30.04 -5.35 -22.21
N ARG A 181 -30.13 -5.13 -20.90
CA ARG A 181 -30.84 -6.00 -19.96
C ARG A 181 -32.35 -6.03 -20.23
N ASN A 182 -32.97 -4.89 -20.52
CA ASN A 182 -34.40 -4.81 -20.83
C ASN A 182 -34.76 -5.38 -22.22
N ARG A 183 -33.76 -5.63 -23.07
CA ARG A 183 -33.93 -6.25 -24.39
C ARG A 183 -33.71 -7.77 -24.38
N ALA A 184 -33.26 -8.34 -23.26
CA ALA A 184 -33.03 -9.77 -23.07
C ALA A 184 -34.20 -10.40 -22.29
#